data_AF-C7QDL6-F1
#
_entry.id   AF-C7QDL6-F1
#
_cell.length_a   1.000
_cell.length_b   1.000
_cell.length_c   1.000
_cell.angle_alpha   90.00
_cell.angle_beta   90.00
_cell.angle_gamma   90.00
#
_symmetry.space_group_name_H-M   'P 1'
#
loop_
_entity.id
_entity.type
_entity.pdbx_description
1 polymer ?
#
loop_
_entity_poly.entity_id
_entity_poly.type
_entity_poly.pdbx_seq_one_letter_code
_entity_poly.pdbx_strand_id
1 'polypeptide(L)'
;MGLAERRSAERFKNEDYPGWKARIDEAAGFDVPIEVAWDELAVADYADSYAEYFPAVYFQPLADSFGAIGADAMGKDALREGVSKVIVRNTGEYFSPSGITFVDGVLTFDHMSESNTHHVEERTKALQTLLENGL
;
A
#
# COMPACT_ATOMS: atom_id res chain seq x y z
N MET A 1 0.65 7.49 -20.14
CA MET A 1 0.76 6.02 -20.24
C MET A 1 0.49 5.53 -21.66
N GLY A 2 1.25 4.52 -22.11
CA GLY A 2 1.02 3.79 -23.35
C GLY A 2 0.04 2.62 -23.20
N LEU A 3 -0.03 1.75 -24.21
CA LEU A 3 -0.88 0.54 -24.16
C LEU A 3 -0.27 -0.56 -23.29
N ALA A 4 1.06 -0.67 -23.25
CA ALA A 4 1.76 -1.68 -22.46
C ALA A 4 1.51 -1.48 -20.96
N GLU A 5 1.65 -0.24 -20.48
CA GLU A 5 1.43 0.12 -19.07
C GLU A 5 -0.01 -0.16 -18.65
N ARG A 6 -1.00 0.25 -19.48
CA ARG A 6 -2.41 -0.01 -19.19
C ARG A 6 -2.73 -1.49 -19.10
N ARG A 7 -2.17 -2.31 -20.01
CA ARG A 7 -2.37 -3.77 -19.99
C ARG A 7 -1.73 -4.41 -18.76
N SER A 8 -0.52 -3.99 -18.41
CA SER A 8 0.19 -4.53 -17.25
C SER A 8 -0.51 -4.16 -15.94
N ALA A 9 -0.94 -2.89 -15.79
CA ALA A 9 -1.69 -2.44 -14.62
C ALA A 9 -3.03 -3.16 -14.48
N GLU A 10 -3.80 -3.32 -15.57
CA GLU A 10 -5.04 -4.08 -15.54
C GLU A 10 -4.82 -5.58 -15.27
N ARG A 11 -3.74 -6.17 -15.79
CA ARG A 11 -3.36 -7.54 -15.43
C ARG A 11 -3.11 -7.65 -13.93
N PHE A 12 -2.25 -6.79 -13.37
CA PHE A 12 -1.94 -6.80 -11.95
C PHE A 12 -3.20 -6.64 -11.09
N LYS A 13 -4.03 -5.65 -11.41
CA LYS A 13 -5.30 -5.38 -10.72
C LYS A 13 -6.25 -6.57 -10.69
N ASN A 14 -6.32 -7.35 -11.76
CA ASN A 14 -7.26 -8.46 -11.89
C ASN A 14 -6.68 -9.82 -11.44
N GLU A 15 -5.38 -10.04 -11.58
CA GLU A 15 -4.72 -11.33 -11.30
C GLU A 15 -3.96 -11.33 -9.96
N ASP A 16 -3.19 -10.27 -9.68
CA ASP A 16 -2.22 -10.23 -8.57
C ASP A 16 -2.76 -9.51 -7.33
N TYR A 17 -3.42 -8.36 -7.50
CA TYR A 17 -3.96 -7.52 -6.43
C TYR A 17 -4.95 -8.25 -5.49
N PRO A 18 -5.88 -9.11 -5.96
CA PRO A 18 -6.79 -9.82 -5.06
C PRO A 18 -6.06 -10.64 -3.99
N GLY A 19 -4.91 -11.24 -4.34
CA GLY A 19 -4.07 -11.97 -3.39
C GLY A 19 -3.42 -11.04 -2.35
N TRP A 20 -2.99 -9.84 -2.76
CA TRP A 20 -2.46 -8.83 -1.84
C TRP A 20 -3.52 -8.26 -0.91
N LYS A 21 -4.71 -7.94 -1.44
CA LYS A 21 -5.85 -7.48 -0.66
C LYS A 21 -6.22 -8.49 0.43
N ALA A 22 -6.32 -9.78 0.08
CA ALA A 22 -6.61 -10.83 1.05
C ALA A 22 -5.56 -10.92 2.16
N ARG A 23 -4.26 -10.79 1.83
CA ARG A 23 -3.19 -10.77 2.85
C ARG A 23 -3.27 -9.57 3.78
N ILE A 24 -3.61 -8.39 3.24
CA ILE A 24 -3.79 -7.18 4.04
C ILE A 24 -4.98 -7.34 4.99
N ASP A 25 -6.10 -7.88 4.50
CA ASP A 25 -7.30 -8.11 5.32
C ASP A 25 -7.06 -9.13 6.44
N GLU A 26 -6.34 -10.21 6.12
CA GLU A 26 -5.95 -11.21 7.11
C GLU A 26 -5.05 -10.62 8.20
N ALA A 27 -4.07 -9.81 7.79
CA ALA A 27 -3.16 -9.11 8.70
C ALA A 27 -3.93 -8.12 9.61
N ALA A 28 -4.88 -7.38 9.06
CA ALA A 28 -5.69 -6.42 9.79
C ALA A 28 -6.74 -7.09 10.70
N GLY A 29 -7.22 -8.28 10.32
CA GLY A 29 -8.35 -8.94 10.96
C GLY A 29 -9.72 -8.36 10.58
N PHE A 30 -9.83 -7.63 9.48
CA PHE A 30 -11.08 -7.13 8.90
C PHE A 30 -10.92 -6.80 7.41
N ASP A 31 -12.03 -6.56 6.71
CA ASP A 31 -12.02 -6.11 5.31
C ASP A 31 -11.59 -4.64 5.25
N VAL A 32 -10.32 -4.37 4.94
CA VAL A 32 -9.75 -3.03 4.88
C VAL A 32 -10.26 -2.32 3.62
N PRO A 33 -10.93 -1.17 3.71
CA PRO A 33 -11.31 -0.42 2.52
C PRO A 33 -10.07 0.20 1.85
N ILE A 34 -9.68 -0.30 0.67
CA ILE A 34 -8.51 0.19 -0.07
C ILE A 34 -8.93 0.76 -1.42
N GLU A 35 -8.63 2.02 -1.65
CA GLU A 35 -8.72 2.68 -2.95
C GLU A 35 -7.33 2.78 -3.56
N VAL A 36 -7.16 2.24 -4.78
CA VAL A 36 -5.90 2.30 -5.50
C VAL A 36 -6.07 3.15 -6.76
N ALA A 37 -5.28 4.22 -6.88
CA ALA A 37 -5.23 5.05 -8.06
C ALA A 37 -4.36 4.40 -9.15
N TRP A 38 -4.87 3.33 -9.78
CA TRP A 38 -4.11 2.52 -10.76
C TRP A 38 -3.50 3.33 -11.90
N ASP A 39 -4.21 4.37 -12.36
CA ASP A 39 -3.71 5.25 -13.42
C ASP A 39 -2.53 6.12 -12.98
N GLU A 40 -2.40 6.39 -11.68
CA GLU A 40 -1.24 7.10 -11.10
C GLU A 40 -0.05 6.15 -10.91
N LEU A 41 -0.31 4.91 -10.47
CA LEU A 41 0.75 3.92 -10.23
C LEU A 41 1.46 3.49 -11.51
N ALA A 42 0.77 3.49 -12.65
CA ALA A 42 1.31 3.00 -13.90
C ALA A 42 2.14 4.08 -14.62
N VAL A 43 3.44 4.13 -14.35
CA VAL A 43 4.40 5.06 -14.95
C VAL A 43 5.05 4.51 -16.24
N ALA A 44 5.29 5.37 -17.22
CA ALA A 44 5.84 4.96 -18.52
C ALA A 44 7.19 4.24 -18.38
N ASP A 45 7.46 3.27 -19.27
CA ASP A 45 8.72 2.51 -19.36
C ASP A 45 8.94 1.43 -18.27
N TYR A 46 7.98 1.22 -17.36
CA TYR A 46 8.06 0.24 -16.27
C TYR A 46 7.01 -0.89 -16.35
N ALA A 47 6.33 -1.04 -17.48
CA ALA A 47 5.23 -2.00 -17.63
C ALA A 47 5.61 -3.44 -17.21
N ASP A 48 6.82 -3.89 -17.52
CA ASP A 48 7.30 -5.24 -17.20
C ASP A 48 7.68 -5.40 -15.71
N SER A 49 7.83 -4.29 -14.97
CA SER A 49 8.24 -4.28 -13.57
C SER A 49 7.08 -4.18 -12.58
N TYR A 50 5.87 -3.81 -13.00
CA TYR A 50 4.73 -3.57 -12.09
C TYR A 50 4.39 -4.74 -11.18
N ALA A 51 4.49 -5.97 -11.69
CA ALA A 51 4.22 -7.17 -10.91
C ALA A 51 5.17 -7.35 -9.73
N GLU A 52 6.38 -6.79 -9.80
CA GLU A 52 7.35 -6.76 -8.71
C GLU A 52 7.23 -5.47 -7.90
N TYR A 53 7.11 -4.34 -8.58
CA TYR A 53 7.24 -3.01 -7.98
C TYR A 53 6.01 -2.60 -7.18
N PHE A 54 4.79 -2.84 -7.68
CA PHE A 54 3.60 -2.46 -6.91
C PHE A 54 3.52 -3.20 -5.56
N PRO A 55 3.77 -4.52 -5.49
CA PRO A 55 3.91 -5.21 -4.22
C PRO A 55 4.97 -4.63 -3.31
N ALA A 56 6.21 -4.50 -3.80
CA ALA A 56 7.34 -4.09 -2.98
C ALA A 56 7.18 -2.65 -2.46
N VAL A 57 6.61 -1.75 -3.28
CA VAL A 57 6.41 -0.35 -2.90
C VAL A 57 5.23 -0.19 -1.95
N TYR A 58 4.06 -0.78 -2.25
CA TYR A 58 2.82 -0.45 -1.54
C TYR A 58 2.27 -1.60 -0.69
N PHE A 59 2.03 -2.76 -1.30
CA PHE A 59 1.18 -3.79 -0.68
C PHE A 59 1.90 -4.64 0.36
N GLN A 60 3.17 -4.97 0.12
CA GLN A 60 3.97 -5.70 1.10
C GLN A 60 4.22 -4.86 2.36
N PRO A 61 4.69 -3.59 2.28
CA PRO A 61 4.83 -2.76 3.47
C PRO A 61 3.53 -2.58 4.25
N LEU A 62 2.40 -2.46 3.55
CA LEU A 62 1.08 -2.35 4.18
C LEU A 62 0.69 -3.64 4.91
N ALA A 63 0.82 -4.80 4.27
CA ALA A 63 0.52 -6.07 4.90
C ALA A 63 1.42 -6.35 6.11
N ASP A 64 2.72 -6.09 5.97
CA ASP A 64 3.71 -6.35 7.03
C ASP A 64 3.49 -5.43 8.24
N SER A 65 3.19 -4.14 8.01
CA SER A 65 2.90 -3.19 9.11
C SER A 65 1.58 -3.51 9.82
N PHE A 66 0.53 -3.86 9.06
CA PHE A 66 -0.74 -4.28 9.64
C PHE A 66 -0.59 -5.60 10.42
N GLY A 67 0.23 -6.53 9.93
CA GLY A 67 0.50 -7.79 10.62
C GLY A 67 1.30 -7.60 11.91
N ALA A 68 2.21 -6.63 11.95
CA ALA A 68 2.95 -6.27 13.16
C ALA A 68 2.04 -5.65 14.23
N ILE A 69 1.16 -4.72 13.84
CA ILE A 69 0.20 -4.07 14.75
C ILE A 69 -0.87 -5.08 15.18
N GLY A 70 -1.48 -5.78 14.23
CA GLY A 70 -2.54 -6.78 14.40
C GLY A 70 -2.06 -8.15 14.92
N ALA A 71 -0.90 -8.22 15.57
CA ALA A 71 -0.34 -9.47 16.09
C ALA A 71 -1.18 -10.08 17.23
N ASP A 72 -1.98 -9.27 17.92
CA ASP A 72 -2.89 -9.69 18.99
C ASP A 72 -4.32 -9.12 18.79
N ALA A 73 -5.23 -9.49 19.69
CA ALA A 73 -6.63 -9.04 19.61
C ALA A 73 -6.76 -7.51 19.77
N MET A 74 -5.95 -6.90 20.64
CA MET A 74 -6.01 -5.46 20.90
C MET A 74 -5.56 -4.67 19.68
N GLY A 75 -4.48 -5.09 19.02
CA GLY A 75 -3.99 -4.44 17.80
C GLY A 75 -4.95 -4.58 16.62
N LYS A 76 -5.63 -5.73 16.48
CA LYS A 76 -6.67 -5.92 15.45
C LYS A 76 -7.88 -5.02 15.69
N ASP A 77 -8.31 -4.89 16.94
CA ASP A 77 -9.42 -4.00 17.29
C ASP A 77 -9.03 -2.53 17.08
N ALA A 78 -7.81 -2.13 17.45
CA ALA A 78 -7.29 -0.78 17.19
C ALA A 78 -7.27 -0.46 15.68
N LEU A 79 -6.76 -1.37 14.84
CA LEU A 79 -6.77 -1.19 13.38
C LEU A 79 -8.20 -1.07 12.84
N ARG A 80 -9.13 -1.90 13.31
CA ARG A 80 -10.54 -1.88 12.85
C ARG A 80 -11.25 -0.59 13.23
N GLU A 81 -10.98 -0.05 14.40
CA GLU A 81 -11.62 1.17 14.90
C GLU A 81 -11.00 2.44 14.32
N GLY A 82 -9.67 2.45 14.17
CA GLY A 82 -8.94 3.64 13.75
C GLY A 82 -8.73 3.75 12.23
N VAL A 83 -8.58 2.65 11.48
CA VAL A 83 -8.38 2.70 10.02
C VAL A 83 -9.73 2.59 9.30
N SER A 84 -10.22 3.71 8.80
CA SER A 84 -11.44 3.76 8.00
C SER A 84 -11.19 3.46 6.52
N LYS A 85 -10.04 3.89 5.98
CA LYS A 85 -9.69 3.72 4.56
C LYS A 85 -8.18 3.83 4.32
N VAL A 86 -7.70 3.11 3.32
CA VAL A 86 -6.36 3.29 2.74
C VAL A 86 -6.49 3.83 1.32
N ILE A 87 -5.70 4.85 0.99
CA ILE A 87 -5.57 5.41 -0.37
C ILE A 87 -4.14 5.13 -0.83
N VAL A 88 -3.98 4.33 -1.88
CA VAL A 88 -2.69 4.04 -2.52
C VAL A 88 -2.58 4.84 -3.80
N ARG A 89 -1.53 5.66 -3.92
CA ARG A 89 -1.42 6.61 -5.02
C ARG A 89 0.04 6.96 -5.36
N ASN A 90 0.24 7.64 -6.49
CA ASN A 90 1.55 8.12 -6.94
C ASN A 90 1.39 9.49 -7.59
N THR A 91 1.52 10.55 -6.80
CA THR A 91 1.48 11.92 -7.32
C THR A 91 2.75 12.32 -8.08
N GLY A 92 3.79 11.48 -8.06
CA GLY A 92 5.10 11.80 -8.61
C GLY A 92 5.89 12.80 -7.76
N GLU A 93 5.51 13.01 -6.50
CA GLU A 93 6.20 13.93 -5.58
C GLU A 93 7.14 13.20 -4.60
N TYR A 94 6.74 12.01 -4.12
CA TYR A 94 7.40 11.36 -2.99
C TYR A 94 8.16 10.10 -3.41
N PHE A 95 9.48 10.12 -3.26
CA PHE A 95 10.34 8.93 -3.41
C PHE A 95 10.76 8.32 -2.06
N SER A 96 10.20 8.83 -0.96
CA SER A 96 10.48 8.38 0.40
C SER A 96 9.17 8.29 1.20
N PRO A 97 9.16 7.73 2.43
CA PRO A 97 7.96 7.62 3.24
C PRO A 97 7.29 8.95 3.63
N SER A 98 7.85 10.11 3.27
CA SER A 98 7.28 11.42 3.58
C SER A 98 5.89 11.68 2.96
N GLY A 99 5.50 10.93 1.92
CA GLY A 99 4.15 10.96 1.34
C GLY A 99 3.13 10.07 2.05
N ILE A 100 3.54 9.37 3.11
CA ILE A 100 2.67 8.51 3.90
C ILE A 100 2.10 9.32 5.07
N THR A 101 0.77 9.44 5.13
CA THR A 101 0.07 10.24 6.15
C THR A 101 -1.14 9.49 6.70
N PHE A 102 -1.48 9.73 7.97
CA PHE A 102 -2.66 9.16 8.61
C PHE A 102 -3.42 10.27 9.33
N VAL A 103 -4.60 10.60 8.81
CA VAL A 103 -5.43 11.72 9.30
C VAL A 103 -6.89 11.28 9.30
N ASP A 104 -7.57 11.47 10.43
CA ASP A 104 -9.00 11.15 10.60
C ASP A 104 -9.36 9.73 10.13
N GLY A 105 -8.49 8.77 10.44
CA GLY A 105 -8.64 7.36 10.06
C GLY A 105 -8.37 7.04 8.60
N VAL A 106 -7.89 7.98 7.80
CA VAL A 106 -7.51 7.77 6.39
C VAL A 106 -6.00 7.68 6.28
N LEU A 107 -5.51 6.49 5.92
CA LEU A 107 -4.11 6.26 5.57
C LEU A 107 -3.90 6.58 4.08
N THR A 108 -3.20 7.66 3.78
CA THR A 108 -2.74 7.95 2.42
C THR A 108 -1.31 7.45 2.27
N PHE A 109 -1.08 6.56 1.31
CA PHE A 109 0.21 6.04 0.90
C PHE A 109 0.53 6.59 -0.49
N ASP A 110 1.18 7.75 -0.51
CA ASP A 110 1.68 8.38 -1.72
C ASP A 110 3.17 8.13 -1.88
N HIS A 111 3.55 7.42 -2.94
CA HIS A 111 4.94 7.12 -3.25
C HIS A 111 5.10 6.87 -4.75
N MET A 112 6.25 7.18 -5.33
CA MET A 112 6.64 6.80 -6.69
C MET A 112 6.74 5.28 -6.82
N SER A 113 5.99 4.69 -7.76
CA SER A 113 5.91 3.23 -7.94
C SER A 113 7.20 2.61 -8.47
N GLU A 114 8.05 3.41 -9.11
CA GLU A 114 9.28 3.02 -9.78
C GLU A 114 10.55 3.35 -8.99
N SER A 115 10.43 4.11 -7.90
CA SER A 115 11.57 4.59 -7.13
C SER A 115 11.75 3.82 -5.83
N ASN A 116 13.01 3.61 -5.44
CA ASN A 116 13.40 2.99 -4.16
C ASN A 116 12.65 1.69 -3.85
N THR A 117 12.36 0.88 -4.87
CA THR A 117 11.46 -0.29 -4.77
C THR A 117 11.94 -1.33 -3.76
N HIS A 118 13.25 -1.44 -3.54
CA HIS A 118 13.87 -2.33 -2.56
C HIS A 118 13.83 -1.84 -1.10
N HIS A 119 13.42 -0.59 -0.83
CA HIS A 119 13.31 -0.02 0.52
C HIS A 119 12.02 -0.43 1.26
N VAL A 120 11.65 -1.71 1.15
CA VAL A 120 10.41 -2.26 1.72
C VAL A 120 10.38 -2.05 3.24
N GLU A 121 11.46 -2.44 3.93
CA GLU A 121 11.55 -2.38 5.39
C GLU A 121 11.43 -0.95 5.94
N GLU A 122 12.00 0.03 5.24
CA GLU A 122 11.91 1.44 5.62
C GLU A 122 10.45 1.92 5.59
N ARG A 123 9.72 1.59 4.51
CA ARG A 123 8.30 1.94 4.38
C ARG A 123 7.45 1.19 5.42
N THR A 124 7.72 -0.08 5.66
CA THR A 124 7.02 -0.87 6.69
C THR A 124 7.15 -0.22 8.07
N LYS A 125 8.36 0.16 8.46
CA LYS A 125 8.61 0.82 9.76
C LYS A 125 7.92 2.18 9.85
N ALA A 126 7.97 2.97 8.78
CA ALA A 126 7.30 4.28 8.74
C ALA A 126 5.78 4.13 8.89
N LEU A 127 5.16 3.20 8.17
CA LEU A 127 3.73 2.87 8.29
C LEU A 127 3.37 2.43 9.70
N GLN A 128 4.12 1.48 10.26
CA GLN A 128 3.87 0.96 11.60
C GLN A 128 3.92 2.08 12.63
N THR A 129 5.01 2.85 12.66
CA THR A 129 5.17 3.97 13.62
C THR A 129 4.09 5.03 13.45
N LEU A 130 3.71 5.35 12.22
CA LEU A 130 2.66 6.35 11.97
C LEU A 130 1.30 5.88 12.51
N LEU A 131 0.93 4.63 12.26
CA LEU A 131 -0.35 4.07 12.70
C LEU A 131 -0.37 3.86 14.22
N GLU A 132 0.66 3.29 14.82
CA GLU A 132 0.73 3.11 16.28
C GLU A 132 0.59 4.43 17.06
N ASN A 133 1.03 5.55 16.49
CA ASN A 133 0.87 6.87 17.10
C ASN A 133 -0.52 7.50 16.87
N GLY A 134 -1.27 7.02 15.89
CA GLY A 134 -2.56 7.59 15.46
C GLY A 134 -3.79 6.76 15.81
N LEU A 135 -3.62 5.49 16.20
CA LEU A 135 -4.68 4.58 16.65
C LEU A 135 -4.98 4.72 18.15
#